data_AF-A0A1Z9NTC6-F1
#
_entry.id   AF-A0A1Z9NTC6-F1
#
_cell.length_a   1.000
_cell.length_b   1.000
_cell.length_c   1.000
_cell.angle_alpha   90.00
_cell.angle_beta   90.00
_cell.angle_gamma   90.00
#
_symmetry.space_group_name_H-M   'P 1'
#
loop_
_entity.id
_entity.type
_entity.pdbx_description
1 polymer ?
#
loop_
_entity_poly.entity_id
_entity_poly.type
_entity_poly.pdbx_seq_one_letter_code
_entity_poly.pdbx_strand_id
1 'polypeptide(L)'
;MLLRIFGIGLILLSAAVYPLIGAIALNSYFTVTEKAIYSSLAYGFSWLILLLGVFLAGPELVEKLKSVYERFKDRILKKNKGI
;
A
#
# COMPACT_ATOMS: atom_id res chain seq x y z
N MET A 1 2.99 17.33 -13.22
CA MET A 1 3.00 15.97 -13.80
C MET A 1 4.07 15.07 -13.18
N LEU A 2 5.34 15.52 -13.10
CA LEU A 2 6.45 14.73 -12.55
C LEU A 2 6.28 14.31 -11.07
N LEU A 3 5.94 15.26 -10.20
CA LEU A 3 5.66 15.01 -8.76
C LEU A 3 4.56 13.97 -8.55
N ARG A 4 3.60 13.94 -9.48
CA ARG A 4 2.48 13.02 -9.43
C ARG A 4 2.86 11.60 -9.77
N ILE A 5 3.64 11.43 -10.85
CA ILE A 5 4.21 10.13 -11.24
C ILE A 5 5.13 9.63 -10.13
N PHE A 6 5.91 10.52 -9.54
CA PHE A 6 6.75 10.20 -8.39
C PHE A 6 5.92 9.74 -7.18
N GLY A 7 4.81 10.43 -6.87
CA GLY A 7 3.88 10.01 -5.82
C GLY A 7 3.28 8.62 -6.06
N ILE A 8 2.87 8.33 -7.30
CA ILE A 8 2.41 6.99 -7.71
C ILE A 8 3.52 5.94 -7.51
N GLY A 9 4.76 6.27 -7.91
CA GLY A 9 5.92 5.43 -7.70
C GLY A 9 6.15 5.10 -6.22
N LEU A 10 6.00 6.08 -5.33
CA LEU A 10 6.11 5.87 -3.87
C LEU A 10 4.99 4.97 -3.33
N ILE A 11 3.75 5.13 -3.81
CA ILE A 11 2.65 4.25 -3.44
C ILE A 11 2.99 2.79 -3.82
N LEU A 12 3.49 2.56 -5.04
CA LEU A 12 3.89 1.22 -5.46
C LEU A 12 5.09 0.71 -4.66
N LEU A 13 6.08 1.56 -4.38
CA LEU A 13 7.24 1.23 -3.57
C LEU A 13 6.86 0.84 -2.14
N SER A 14 5.83 1.46 -1.57
CA SER A 14 5.35 1.10 -0.22
C SER A 14 4.90 -0.36 -0.14
N ALA A 15 4.36 -0.93 -1.23
CA ALA A 15 3.99 -2.34 -1.29
C ALA A 15 5.20 -3.29 -1.35
N ALA A 16 6.40 -2.80 -1.67
CA ALA A 16 7.62 -3.61 -1.64
C ALA A 16 8.03 -4.02 -0.21
N VAL A 17 7.38 -3.47 0.82
CA VAL A 17 7.62 -3.88 2.22
C VAL A 17 7.24 -5.33 2.49
N TYR A 18 6.24 -5.87 1.79
CA TYR A 18 5.77 -7.24 2.05
C TYR A 18 6.82 -8.32 1.74
N PRO A 19 7.47 -8.33 0.56
CA PRO A 19 8.57 -9.26 0.32
C PRO A 19 9.77 -9.01 1.24
N LEU A 20 10.03 -7.75 1.64
CA LEU A 20 11.08 -7.43 2.62
C LEU A 20 10.80 -8.06 4.00
N ILE A 21 9.57 -7.94 4.51
CA ILE A 21 9.15 -8.58 5.76
C ILE A 21 9.25 -10.11 5.64
N GLY A 22 8.86 -10.68 4.49
CA GLY A 22 9.03 -12.10 4.21
C GLY A 22 10.51 -12.53 4.28
N ALA A 23 11.42 -11.74 3.69
CA ALA A 23 12.85 -12.00 3.76
C ALA A 23 13.40 -11.92 5.19
N ILE A 24 12.95 -10.95 5.99
CA ILE A 24 13.30 -10.84 7.41
C ILE A 24 12.83 -12.08 8.18
N ALA A 25 11.60 -12.52 7.95
CA ALA A 25 11.01 -13.67 8.62
C ALA A 25 11.76 -14.98 8.32
N LEU A 26 12.18 -15.18 7.07
CA LEU A 26 12.91 -16.37 6.61
C LEU A 26 14.40 -16.36 7.00
N ASN A 27 14.95 -15.22 7.41
CA ASN A 27 16.37 -15.11 7.74
C ASN A 27 16.70 -15.89 9.04
N SER A 28 17.61 -16.85 8.97
CA SER A 28 18.02 -17.67 10.12
C SER A 28 18.99 -16.97 11.08
N TYR A 29 19.60 -15.85 10.66
CA TYR A 29 20.54 -15.09 11.50
C TYR A 29 19.83 -14.25 12.56
N PHE A 30 18.55 -13.92 12.37
CA PHE A 30 17.80 -13.10 13.30
C PHE A 30 17.03 -13.95 14.30
N THR A 31 17.08 -13.52 15.56
CA THR A 31 16.19 -14.00 16.61
C THR A 31 14.74 -13.60 16.34
N VAL A 32 13.79 -14.24 17.02
CA VAL A 32 12.36 -13.91 16.92
C VAL A 32 12.10 -12.43 17.26
N THR A 33 12.76 -11.91 18.29
CA THR A 33 12.63 -10.51 18.72
C THR A 33 13.14 -9.55 17.65
N GLU A 34 14.32 -9.82 17.07
CA GLU A 34 14.87 -8.98 15.98
C GLU A 34 13.97 -8.99 14.76
N LYS A 35 13.44 -10.16 14.37
CA LYS A 35 12.48 -10.26 13.27
C LYS A 35 11.24 -9.40 13.51
N ALA A 36 10.70 -9.45 14.73
CA ALA A 36 9.54 -8.65 15.10
C ALA A 36 9.84 -7.15 15.04
N ILE A 37 10.98 -6.71 15.58
CA ILE A 37 11.41 -5.31 15.57
C ILE A 37 11.63 -4.83 14.13
N TYR A 38 12.45 -5.53 13.35
CA TYR A 38 12.79 -5.12 12.00
C TYR A 38 11.58 -5.12 11.07
N SER A 39 10.70 -6.13 11.19
CA SER A 39 9.46 -6.17 10.41
C SER A 39 8.53 -5.02 10.79
N SER A 40 8.41 -4.70 12.08
CA SER A 40 7.58 -3.58 12.55
C SER A 40 8.11 -2.24 12.07
N LEU A 41 9.44 -2.04 12.11
CA LEU A 41 10.08 -0.83 11.61
C LEU A 41 9.92 -0.69 10.10
N ALA A 42 10.17 -1.77 9.34
CA ALA A 42 9.96 -1.78 7.90
C ALA A 42 8.51 -1.46 7.53
N TYR A 43 7.55 -2.10 8.22
CA TYR A 43 6.13 -1.82 8.03
C TYR A 43 5.78 -0.38 8.36
N GLY A 44 6.19 0.14 9.53
CA GLY A 44 5.97 1.54 9.89
C GLY A 44 6.54 2.53 8.86
N PHE A 45 7.75 2.27 8.35
CA PHE A 45 8.35 3.10 7.32
C PHE A 45 7.59 3.04 5.98
N SER A 46 7.04 1.88 5.62
CA SER A 46 6.21 1.74 4.42
C SER A 46 4.96 2.62 4.46
N TRP A 47 4.35 2.79 5.65
CA TRP A 47 3.21 3.70 5.82
C TRP A 47 3.60 5.15 5.59
N LEU A 48 4.77 5.58 6.05
CA LEU A 48 5.27 6.93 5.79
C LEU A 48 5.47 7.18 4.30
N ILE A 49 6.07 6.22 3.59
CA ILE A 49 6.25 6.27 2.12
C ILE A 49 4.89 6.33 1.42
N LEU A 50 3.93 5.50 1.85
CA LEU A 50 2.58 5.47 1.28
C LEU A 50 1.88 6.82 1.44
N LEU A 51 1.87 7.37 2.66
CA LEU A 51 1.23 8.66 2.94
C LEU A 51 1.86 9.80 2.14
N LEU A 52 3.19 9.81 2.04
CA LEU A 52 3.92 10.81 1.24
C LEU A 52 3.63 10.64 -0.26
N GLY A 53 3.52 9.40 -0.74
CA GLY A 53 3.13 9.08 -2.10
C GLY A 53 1.71 9.55 -2.44
N VAL A 54 0.74 9.31 -1.54
CA VAL A 54 -0.65 9.80 -1.68
C VAL A 54 -0.69 11.32 -1.70
N PHE A 55 0.05 11.98 -0.80
CA PHE A 55 0.14 13.43 -0.75
C PHE A 55 0.67 14.02 -2.07
N LEU A 56 1.75 13.46 -2.61
CA LEU A 56 2.36 13.91 -3.87
C LEU A 56 1.55 13.54 -5.12
N ALA A 57 0.80 12.44 -5.08
CA ALA A 57 -0.09 12.00 -6.16
C ALA A 57 -1.32 12.93 -6.34
N GLY A 58 -1.65 13.71 -5.32
CA GLY A 58 -2.69 14.73 -5.34
C GLY A 58 -4.13 14.20 -5.21
N PRO A 59 -5.09 15.10 -4.95
CA PRO A 59 -6.49 14.76 -4.64
C PRO A 59 -7.20 14.01 -5.77
N GLU A 60 -6.86 14.34 -7.00
CA GLU A 60 -7.40 13.70 -8.19
C GLU A 60 -7.14 12.18 -8.26
N LEU A 61 -6.05 11.69 -7.65
CA LEU A 61 -5.79 10.24 -7.60
C LEU A 61 -6.71 9.56 -6.56
N VAL A 62 -6.97 10.23 -5.45
CA VAL A 62 -7.94 9.81 -4.43
C VAL A 62 -9.36 9.77 -5.00
N GLU A 63 -9.75 10.79 -5.76
CA GLU A 63 -11.05 10.83 -6.45
C GLU A 63 -11.20 9.70 -7.47
N LYS A 64 -10.15 9.41 -8.25
CA LYS A 64 -10.15 8.27 -9.17
C LYS A 64 -10.32 6.95 -8.42
N LEU A 65 -9.56 6.71 -7.35
CA LEU A 65 -9.69 5.50 -6.54
C LEU A 65 -11.10 5.37 -5.94
N LYS A 66 -11.67 6.47 -5.42
CA LYS A 66 -13.05 6.50 -4.91
C LYS A 66 -14.06 6.14 -6.01
N SER A 67 -13.89 6.68 -7.22
CA SER A 67 -14.77 6.37 -8.36
C SER A 67 -14.69 4.91 -8.81
N VAL A 68 -13.51 4.29 -8.68
CA VAL A 68 -13.30 2.86 -9.00
C VAL A 68 -13.93 2.00 -7.90
N TYR A 69 -13.75 2.37 -6.64
CA TYR A 69 -14.36 1.70 -5.50
C TYR A 69 -15.89 1.72 -5.56
N GLU A 70 -16.52 2.88 -5.79
CA GLU A 70 -17.98 2.98 -5.91
C GLU A 70 -18.50 2.13 -7.08
N ARG A 71 -17.84 2.17 -8.25
CA ARG A 71 -18.21 1.29 -9.39
C ARG A 71 -18.07 -0.19 -9.09
N PHE A 72 -17.02 -0.57 -8.36
CA PHE A 72 -16.80 -1.95 -7.95
C PHE A 72 -17.84 -2.41 -6.93
N LYS A 73 -18.10 -1.59 -5.92
CA LYS A 73 -19.13 -1.78 -4.91
C LYS A 73 -20.51 -1.92 -5.53
N ASP A 74 -20.89 -1.03 -6.45
CA ASP A 74 -22.15 -1.10 -7.19
C ASP A 74 -22.27 -2.38 -8.00
N ARG A 75 -21.19 -2.81 -8.65
CA ARG A 75 -21.17 -4.07 -9.42
C ARG A 75 -21.34 -5.29 -8.51
N ILE A 76 -20.68 -5.32 -7.34
CA ILE A 76 -20.84 -6.42 -6.38
C ILE A 76 -22.23 -6.41 -5.75
N LEU A 77 -22.73 -5.25 -5.32
CA LEU A 77 -24.03 -5.12 -4.68
C LEU A 77 -25.19 -5.36 -5.65
N LYS A 78 -25.10 -4.92 -6.91
CA LYS A 78 -26.07 -5.29 -7.95
C LYS A 78 -26.06 -6.79 -8.22
N LYS A 79 -24.87 -7.42 -8.31
CA LYS A 79 -24.74 -8.87 -8.47
C LYS A 79 -25.36 -9.64 -7.30
N ASN A 80 -25.33 -9.08 -6.08
CA ASN A 80 -25.93 -9.71 -4.89
C ASN A 80 -27.44 -9.48 -4.75
N LYS A 81 -28.03 -8.58 -5.54
CA LYS A 81 -29.48 -8.27 -5.53
C LYS A 81 -30.29 -8.99 -6.61
N GLY A 82 -29.69 -9.88 -7.40
CA GLY A 82 -30.44 -10.77 -8.30
C GLY A 82 -31.35 -10.05 -9.30
N ILE A 83 -30.83 -9.02 -9.97
CA ILE A 83 -31.37 -8.53 -11.25
C ILE A 83 -30.34 -8.85 -12.33
#